data_AF-A0AAV8XQL8-F1
#
_entry.id   AF-A0AAV8XQL8-F1
#
_cell.length_a   1.000
_cell.length_b   1.000
_cell.length_c   1.000
_cell.angle_alpha   90.00
_cell.angle_beta   90.00
_cell.angle_gamma   90.00
#
_symmetry.space_group_name_H-M   'P 1'
#
loop_
_entity.id
_entity.type
_entity.pdbx_description
1 polymer ?
#
loop_
_entity_poly.entity_id
_entity_poly.type
_entity_poly.pdbx_seq_one_letter_code
_entity_poly.pdbx_strand_id
1 'polypeptide(L)'
;MSLQVKMSSHLVWGIIRNNNAFLMKKRNISKPFSTNKPRQGTVKRTMKSGPRRSLYKLKRLLNANKYRTDLTKAALRRASAVLRSQKPLPPKKQKAKKTE
;
A
#
# COMPACT_ATOMS: atom_id res chain seq x y z
N MET A 1 35.85 11.74 -24.59
CA MET A 1 36.00 12.04 -23.15
C MET A 1 34.68 12.61 -22.65
N SER A 2 33.83 11.79 -22.04
CA SER A 2 32.53 12.23 -21.55
C SER A 2 32.71 12.82 -20.15
N LEU A 3 32.66 14.15 -20.04
CA LEU A 3 32.68 14.84 -18.75
C LEU A 3 31.34 14.60 -18.05
N GLN A 4 31.32 13.65 -17.12
CA GLN A 4 30.17 13.43 -16.25
C GLN A 4 30.15 14.52 -15.18
N VAL A 5 29.38 15.59 -15.43
CA VAL A 5 29.09 16.62 -14.43
C VAL A 5 28.23 15.99 -13.33
N LYS A 6 28.88 15.45 -12.29
CA LYS A 6 28.20 15.00 -11.06
C LYS A 6 27.82 16.22 -10.25
N MET A 7 26.53 16.52 -10.20
CA MET A 7 25.95 17.57 -9.36
C MET A 7 26.41 17.37 -7.91
N SER A 8 26.97 18.43 -7.30
CA SER A 8 27.53 18.38 -5.94
C SER A 8 26.51 17.85 -4.93
N SER A 9 26.94 16.94 -4.05
CA SER A 9 26.11 16.35 -2.99
C SER A 9 25.48 17.42 -2.08
N HIS A 10 26.16 18.55 -1.88
CA HIS A 10 25.63 19.69 -1.13
C HIS A 10 24.48 20.41 -1.86
N LEU A 11 24.54 20.48 -3.19
CA LEU A 11 23.50 21.11 -4.01
C LEU A 11 22.27 20.19 -4.09
N VAL A 12 22.47 18.88 -4.23
CA VAL A 12 21.42 17.86 -4.13
C VAL A 12 20.70 17.94 -2.76
N TRP A 13 21.46 18.11 -1.67
CA TRP A 13 20.90 18.24 -0.33
C TRP A 13 20.20 19.61 -0.11
N GLY A 14 20.68 20.68 -0.75
CA GLY A 14 20.00 21.99 -0.75
C GLY A 14 18.59 21.94 -1.35
N ILE A 15 18.43 21.22 -2.47
CA ILE A 15 17.14 21.08 -3.19
C ILE A 15 16.15 20.22 -2.39
N ILE A 16 16.62 19.13 -1.78
CA ILE A 16 15.74 18.18 -1.06
C ILE A 16 15.23 18.75 0.28
N ARG A 17 16.01 19.61 0.97
CA ARG A 17 15.62 20.13 2.30
C ARG A 17 14.32 20.91 2.34
N ASN A 18 14.04 21.69 1.29
CA ASN A 18 13.00 22.71 1.33
C ASN A 18 11.80 22.39 0.43
N ASN A 19 11.85 21.32 -0.37
CA ASN A 19 10.83 21.02 -1.38
C ASN A 19 10.29 19.57 -1.36
N ASN A 20 10.60 18.79 -0.32
CA ASN A 20 10.10 17.41 -0.22
C ASN A 20 8.80 17.36 0.60
N ALA A 21 7.71 16.92 -0.04
CA ALA A 21 6.38 16.75 0.56
C ALA A 21 6.34 15.83 1.81
N PHE A 22 7.43 15.10 2.08
CA PHE A 22 7.57 14.20 3.23
C PHE A 22 8.38 14.79 4.42
N LEU A 23 9.00 15.97 4.28
CA LEU A 23 9.76 16.63 5.35
C LEU A 23 8.92 17.68 6.09
N MET A 24 8.06 17.23 7.01
CA MET A 24 7.39 18.13 7.96
C MET A 24 8.05 18.04 9.35
N LYS A 25 8.65 19.14 9.82
CA LYS A 25 9.12 19.27 11.21
C LYS A 25 7.93 19.58 12.13
N LYS A 26 7.59 18.66 13.04
CA LYS A 26 6.74 18.99 14.19
C LYS A 26 7.14 18.20 15.43
N ARG A 27 7.47 18.91 16.51
CA ARG A 27 7.80 18.33 17.82
C ARG A 27 6.53 18.17 18.67
N ASN A 28 6.52 17.19 19.58
CA ASN A 28 5.43 16.86 20.53
C ASN A 28 4.09 16.48 19.90
N ILE A 29 4.03 15.33 19.21
CA ILE A 29 2.76 14.74 18.75
C ILE A 29 2.63 13.30 19.26
N SER A 30 1.72 13.11 20.21
CA SER A 30 1.19 11.79 20.62
C SER A 30 0.02 11.43 19.70
N LYS A 31 0.28 11.02 18.44
CA LYS A 31 -0.77 10.60 17.50
C LYS A 31 -0.31 9.39 16.67
N PRO A 32 -1.21 8.44 16.33
CA PRO A 32 -0.91 7.19 15.61
C PRO A 32 -0.57 7.37 14.11
N PHE A 33 -0.15 8.56 13.70
CA PHE A 33 0.22 8.89 12.32
C PHE A 33 1.45 9.81 12.31
N SER A 34 2.43 9.53 13.17
CA SER A 34 3.70 10.26 13.13
C SER A 34 4.52 9.77 11.95
N THR A 35 4.71 10.63 10.94
CA THR A 35 5.52 10.37 9.74
C THR A 35 6.94 9.90 10.05
N ASN A 36 7.51 10.39 11.15
CA ASN A 36 8.89 10.09 11.57
C ASN A 36 9.02 8.80 12.40
N LYS A 37 7.92 8.09 12.69
CA LYS A 37 7.96 6.80 13.40
C LYS A 37 7.36 5.71 12.50
N PRO A 38 8.16 5.08 11.62
CA PRO A 38 7.65 4.11 10.65
C PRO A 38 6.89 2.96 11.32
N ARG A 39 7.31 2.54 12.53
CA ARG A 39 6.62 1.52 13.33
C ARG A 39 5.15 1.84 13.63
N GLN A 40 4.80 3.12 13.79
CA GLN A 40 3.47 3.56 14.20
C GLN A 40 2.64 4.14 13.05
N GLY A 41 3.21 4.30 11.85
CA GLY A 41 2.56 5.00 10.73
C GLY A 41 1.48 4.22 9.99
N THR A 42 1.42 2.89 10.14
CA THR A 42 0.41 2.02 9.49
C THR A 42 -0.52 1.38 10.50
N VAL A 43 -1.83 1.58 10.32
CA VAL A 43 -2.89 0.94 11.11
C VAL A 43 -3.50 -0.22 10.32
N LYS A 44 -3.50 -1.42 10.91
CA LYS A 44 -4.09 -2.63 10.30
C LYS A 44 -5.52 -2.80 10.79
N ARG A 45 -6.45 -3.09 9.86
CA ARG A 45 -7.84 -3.47 10.17
C ARG A 45 -8.11 -4.85 9.57
N THR A 46 -8.37 -5.84 10.42
CA THR A 46 -8.73 -7.19 9.99
C THR A 46 -10.24 -7.29 9.80
N MET A 47 -10.67 -7.87 8.67
CA MET A 47 -12.07 -8.05 8.34
C MET A 47 -12.40 -9.54 8.44
N LYS A 48 -13.14 -9.96 9.47
CA LYS A 48 -13.51 -11.37 9.71
C LYS A 48 -14.75 -11.83 8.93
N SER A 49 -15.44 -10.91 8.26
CA SER A 49 -16.68 -11.21 7.52
C SER A 49 -16.42 -11.81 6.14
N GLY A 50 -17.35 -12.63 5.64
CA GLY A 50 -17.27 -13.24 4.32
C GLY A 50 -17.13 -12.24 3.14
N PRO A 51 -16.75 -12.73 1.94
CA PRO A 51 -16.25 -11.89 0.84
C PRO A 51 -17.17 -10.73 0.41
N ARG A 52 -18.48 -10.96 0.34
CA ARG A 52 -19.45 -9.93 -0.07
C ARG A 52 -19.55 -8.81 0.98
N ARG A 53 -19.60 -9.18 2.26
CA ARG A 53 -19.72 -8.24 3.38
C ARG A 53 -18.42 -7.46 3.59
N SER A 54 -17.26 -8.10 3.44
CA SER A 54 -15.96 -7.44 3.59
C SER A 54 -15.73 -6.38 2.52
N LEU A 55 -16.04 -6.68 1.25
CA LEU A 55 -15.94 -5.73 0.15
C LEU A 55 -16.88 -4.54 0.31
N TYR A 56 -18.14 -4.78 0.72
CA TYR A 56 -19.08 -3.70 0.99
C TYR A 56 -18.60 -2.78 2.12
N LYS A 57 -18.14 -3.35 3.24
CA LYS A 57 -17.59 -2.58 4.35
C LYS A 57 -16.34 -1.80 3.97
N LEU A 58 -15.44 -2.38 3.17
CA LEU A 58 -14.25 -1.69 2.66
C LEU A 58 -14.64 -0.48 1.79
N LYS A 59 -15.58 -0.65 0.86
CA LYS A 59 -16.11 0.44 0.03
C LYS A 59 -16.70 1.55 0.88
N ARG A 60 -17.54 1.19 1.86
CA ARG A 60 -18.17 2.15 2.78
C ARG A 60 -17.12 2.90 3.60
N LEU A 61 -16.10 2.20 4.11
CA LEU A 61 -15.02 2.79 4.88
C LEU A 61 -14.22 3.80 4.05
N LEU A 62 -13.83 3.46 2.83
CA LEU A 62 -13.04 4.35 1.97
C LEU A 62 -13.85 5.60 1.55
N ASN A 63 -15.11 5.41 1.19
CA ASN A 63 -15.97 6.52 0.77
C ASN A 63 -16.39 7.43 1.93
N ALA A 64 -16.70 6.86 3.10
CA ALA A 64 -17.14 7.63 4.26
C ALA A 64 -16.00 8.49 4.85
N ASN A 65 -14.77 7.98 4.86
CA ASN A 65 -13.61 8.73 5.36
C ASN A 65 -13.09 9.78 4.35
N LYS A 66 -13.63 9.81 3.11
CA LYS A 66 -13.25 10.75 2.04
C LYS A 66 -11.75 10.87 1.78
N TYR A 67 -10.97 9.88 2.18
CA TYR A 67 -9.52 9.87 2.00
C TYR A 67 -9.16 8.97 0.81
N ARG A 68 -8.45 9.53 -0.18
CA ARG A 68 -7.99 8.83 -1.38
C ARG A 68 -9.06 7.97 -2.06
N THR A 69 -10.19 8.60 -2.38
CA THR A 69 -11.33 7.96 -3.03
C THR A 69 -11.02 7.51 -4.47
N ASP A 70 -9.98 8.06 -5.09
CA ASP A 70 -9.38 7.61 -6.35
C ASP A 70 -8.99 6.12 -6.30
N LEU A 71 -8.47 5.68 -5.15
CA LEU A 71 -7.99 4.31 -4.98
C LEU A 71 -9.10 3.31 -4.66
N THR A 72 -10.34 3.74 -4.42
CA THR A 72 -11.42 2.86 -3.96
C THR A 72 -11.61 1.67 -4.90
N LYS A 73 -11.58 1.90 -6.21
CA LYS A 73 -11.76 0.83 -7.21
C LYS A 73 -10.56 -0.13 -7.23
N ALA A 74 -9.34 0.40 -7.13
CA ALA A 74 -8.11 -0.40 -7.10
C ALA A 74 -8.01 -1.26 -5.82
N ALA A 75 -8.38 -0.69 -4.67
CA ALA A 75 -8.42 -1.39 -3.40
C ALA A 75 -9.43 -2.54 -3.41
N LEU A 76 -10.65 -2.31 -3.92
CA LEU A 76 -11.67 -3.35 -4.04
C LEU A 76 -11.23 -4.49 -4.97
N ARG A 77 -10.58 -4.17 -6.11
CA ARG A 77 -10.03 -5.17 -7.04
C ARG A 77 -8.98 -6.05 -6.36
N ARG A 78 -7.99 -5.45 -5.69
CA ARG A 78 -6.98 -6.21 -4.93
C ARG A 78 -7.61 -7.07 -3.84
N ALA A 79 -8.52 -6.50 -3.05
CA ALA A 79 -9.21 -7.24 -1.99
C ALA A 79 -9.98 -8.46 -2.54
N SER A 80 -10.64 -8.30 -3.69
CA SER A 80 -11.37 -9.42 -4.33
C SER A 80 -10.44 -10.54 -4.81
N ALA A 81 -9.26 -10.18 -5.35
CA ALA A 81 -8.25 -11.16 -5.76
C ALA A 81 -7.71 -11.95 -4.56
N VAL A 82 -7.42 -11.27 -3.45
CA VAL A 82 -6.99 -11.91 -2.19
C VAL A 82 -8.07 -12.85 -1.65
N LEU A 83 -9.33 -12.41 -1.62
CA LEU A 83 -10.44 -13.26 -1.16
C LEU A 83 -10.64 -14.47 -2.07
N ARG A 84 -10.35 -14.36 -3.37
CA ARG A 84 -10.40 -15.47 -4.32
C ARG A 84 -9.23 -16.43 -4.12
N SER A 85 -8.03 -15.93 -3.84
CA SER A 85 -6.84 -16.76 -3.59
C SER A 85 -6.87 -17.47 -2.24
N GLN A 86 -7.62 -16.93 -1.27
CA GLN A 86 -7.83 -17.58 0.03
C GLN A 86 -8.84 -18.73 -0.01
N LYS A 87 -9.59 -18.91 -1.11
CA LYS A 87 -10.47 -20.07 -1.25
C LYS A 87 -9.63 -21.33 -1.41
N PRO A 88 -10.01 -22.45 -0.78
CA PRO A 88 -9.30 -23.71 -0.97
C PRO A 88 -9.28 -24.06 -2.46
N LEU A 89 -8.07 -24.29 -2.97
CA LEU A 89 -7.88 -24.68 -4.35
C LEU A 89 -8.48 -26.09 -4.55
N PRO A 90 -9.19 -26.34 -5.66
CA PRO A 90 -9.55 -27.70 -6.00
C PRO A 90 -8.26 -28.53 -6.19
N PRO A 91 -8.27 -29.84 -5.87
CA PRO A 91 -7.11 -30.69 -6.06
C PRO A 91 -6.64 -30.62 -7.52
N LYS A 92 -5.34 -30.40 -7.72
CA LYS A 92 -4.75 -30.33 -9.08
C LYS A 92 -4.97 -31.69 -9.75
N LYS A 93 -5.68 -31.74 -10.88
CA LYS A 93 -5.74 -32.93 -11.74
C LYS A 93 -4.32 -33.23 -12.22
N GLN A 94 -3.80 -34.39 -11.84
CA GLN A 94 -2.51 -34.88 -12.34
C GLN A 94 -2.63 -35.00 -13.86
N LYS A 95 -1.74 -34.33 -14.60
CA LYS A 95 -1.64 -34.55 -16.05
C LYS A 95 -1.05 -35.93 -16.25
N ALA A 96 -1.71 -36.77 -17.05
CA ALA A 96 -1.19 -38.08 -17.40
C ALA A 96 0.24 -37.91 -17.95
N LYS A 97 1.21 -38.57 -17.31
CA LYS A 97 2.54 -38.71 -17.88
C LYS A 97 2.36 -39.42 -19.21
N LYS A 98 2.73 -38.77 -20.30
CA LYS A 98 2.93 -39.48 -21.56
C LYS A 98 4.18 -40.31 -21.38
N THR A 99 3.99 -41.62 -21.34
CA THR A 99 5.07 -42.60 -21.48
C THR A 99 5.57 -42.49 -22.92
N GLU A 100 6.88 -42.33 -23.09
CA GLU A 100 7.57 -42.48 -24.39
C GLU A 100 7.52 -43.93 -24.86
#